data_AF-A0A7N2RB17-F1
#
_entry.id   AF-A0A7N2RB17-F1
#
_cell.length_a   1.000
_cell.length_b   1.000
_cell.length_c   1.000
_cell.angle_alpha   90.00
_cell.angle_beta   90.00
_cell.angle_gamma   90.00
#
_symmetry.space_group_name_H-M   'P 1'
#
loop_
_entity.id
_entity.type
_entity.pdbx_description
1 polymer ?
#
loop_
_entity_poly.entity_id
_entity_poly.type
_entity_poly.pdbx_seq_one_letter_code
_entity_poly.pdbx_strand_id
1 'polypeptide(L)'
;MAFHNNVLSPILLVLILISSGAKMCESARVFTIINDCKETIWPAVTPGENFNGGGFTLKPKQSVVFTAPVSWSGRIWGRTGCNFDKNGNGSCQTGDCGNSFRCAASGKTPASLAEFTLASPDFYDVSLVDGFNLPVVVTPINGKGNCSIAGCDSDLNPSCPSELSVKSNGKVVGCRSACDVFNTDEYCCRGLYGNPRVCQPTYYSKKFKEACPAAYSYAYDDPTSVFTCTGTDYVVAFCSSRKQPVCTYHNKKLVCNTNGSKVAHTQIQDFFPAWHHINIKLFHGSLPHWGQEVSLDPWYITNKDERKWTVRMLVHRKNKWKELVVQEIIMLSRCDTATPQID
;
A
#
# COMPACT_ATOMS: atom_id res chain seq x y z
N MET A 1 -42.86 40.51 -44.58
CA MET A 1 -42.96 39.04 -44.43
C MET A 1 -41.65 38.43 -44.91
N ALA A 2 -40.82 37.93 -43.99
CA ALA A 2 -39.75 36.99 -44.27
C ALA A 2 -39.33 36.35 -42.94
N PHE A 3 -39.97 35.24 -42.59
CA PHE A 3 -39.53 34.38 -41.50
C PHE A 3 -38.38 33.52 -42.05
N HIS A 4 -37.14 33.81 -41.64
CA HIS A 4 -36.03 32.90 -41.86
C HIS A 4 -36.08 31.78 -40.80
N ASN A 5 -36.55 30.60 -41.22
CA ASN A 5 -36.46 29.38 -40.42
C ASN A 5 -34.99 28.91 -40.37
N ASN A 6 -34.33 29.13 -39.25
CA ASN A 6 -33.04 28.51 -38.94
C ASN A 6 -33.25 27.03 -38.60
N VAL A 7 -33.24 26.18 -39.63
CA VAL A 7 -33.17 24.72 -39.44
C VAL A 7 -31.71 24.39 -39.12
N LEU A 8 -31.40 24.28 -37.82
CA LEU A 8 -30.13 23.71 -37.35
C LEU A 8 -30.00 22.30 -37.94
N SER A 9 -29.01 22.11 -38.82
CA SER A 9 -28.72 20.82 -39.46
C SER A 9 -28.49 19.74 -38.39
N PRO A 10 -29.10 18.55 -38.50
CA PRO A 10 -28.88 17.44 -37.56
C PRO A 10 -27.40 17.01 -37.49
N ILE A 11 -26.60 17.37 -38.49
CA ILE A 11 -25.15 17.14 -38.53
C ILE A 11 -24.42 17.98 -37.47
N LEU A 12 -24.90 19.19 -37.15
CA LEU A 12 -24.29 20.07 -36.15
C LEU A 12 -24.54 19.57 -34.72
N LEU A 13 -25.70 18.95 -34.47
CA LEU A 13 -26.04 18.31 -33.19
C LEU A 13 -25.20 17.04 -32.93
N VAL A 14 -24.90 16.26 -33.98
CA VAL A 14 -24.04 15.07 -33.88
C VAL A 14 -22.58 15.47 -33.58
N LEU A 15 -22.08 16.56 -34.16
CA LEU A 15 -20.73 17.07 -33.88
C LEU A 15 -20.56 17.60 -32.44
N ILE A 16 -21.59 18.21 -31.86
CA ILE A 16 -21.57 18.66 -30.46
C ILE A 16 -21.56 17.46 -29.49
N LEU A 17 -22.28 16.37 -29.81
CA LEU A 17 -22.26 15.14 -29.00
C LEU A 17 -20.91 14.42 -29.02
N ILE A 18 -20.15 14.52 -30.11
CA ILE A 18 -18.80 13.92 -30.21
C ILE A 18 -17.74 14.77 -29.46
N SER A 19 -17.97 16.07 -29.27
CA SER A 19 -17.09 16.93 -28.47
C SER A 19 -17.22 16.73 -26.95
N SER A 20 -18.30 16.06 -26.52
CA SER A 20 -18.46 15.56 -25.14
C SER A 20 -17.74 14.22 -24.99
N GLY A 21 -16.44 14.18 -25.31
CA GLY A 21 -15.61 13.02 -25.00
C GLY A 21 -15.81 12.70 -23.52
N ALA A 22 -16.30 11.50 -23.21
CA ALA A 22 -16.46 11.05 -21.85
C ALA A 22 -15.12 11.26 -21.13
N LYS A 23 -15.04 12.27 -20.26
CA LYS A 23 -13.93 12.37 -19.32
C LYS A 23 -14.01 11.10 -18.50
N MET A 24 -13.12 10.15 -18.76
CA MET A 24 -12.97 8.98 -17.90
C MET A 24 -12.72 9.54 -16.51
N CYS A 25 -13.68 9.33 -15.60
CA CYS A 25 -13.52 9.71 -14.21
C CYS A 25 -12.41 8.81 -13.66
N GLU A 26 -11.21 9.35 -13.55
CA GLU A 26 -10.10 8.61 -12.99
C GLU A 26 -10.23 8.57 -11.48
N SER A 27 -10.25 7.37 -10.91
CA SER A 27 -10.47 7.17 -9.49
C SER A 27 -9.17 7.30 -8.70
N ALA A 28 -9.25 7.81 -7.47
CA ALA A 28 -8.17 7.68 -6.51
C ALA A 28 -7.76 6.19 -6.34
N ARG A 29 -6.49 5.94 -6.04
CA ARG A 29 -5.94 4.59 -5.91
C ARG A 29 -5.87 4.20 -4.44
N VAL A 30 -6.30 2.98 -4.10
CA VAL A 30 -6.14 2.46 -2.73
C VAL A 30 -4.74 1.88 -2.58
N PHE A 31 -4.07 2.24 -1.50
CA PHE A 31 -2.77 1.68 -1.10
C PHE A 31 -2.94 0.91 0.21
N THR A 32 -2.72 -0.40 0.17
CA THR A 32 -2.61 -1.23 1.38
C THR A 32 -1.14 -1.49 1.68
N ILE A 33 -0.66 -1.03 2.83
CA ILE A 33 0.74 -1.15 3.23
C ILE A 33 0.83 -2.18 4.35
N ILE A 34 1.64 -3.23 4.14
CA ILE A 34 1.70 -4.42 5.01
C ILE A 34 3.12 -4.60 5.55
N ASN A 35 3.22 -4.89 6.85
CA ASN A 35 4.46 -5.37 7.46
C ASN A 35 4.41 -6.90 7.64
N ASP A 36 5.03 -7.65 6.73
CA ASP A 36 5.24 -9.09 6.89
C ASP A 36 6.55 -9.45 7.60
N CYS A 37 7.38 -8.45 7.93
CA CYS A 37 8.62 -8.62 8.65
C CYS A 37 8.38 -9.14 10.08
N LYS A 38 9.42 -9.73 10.67
CA LYS A 38 9.39 -10.22 12.06
C LYS A 38 9.52 -9.10 13.10
N GLU A 39 9.91 -7.91 12.66
CA GLU A 39 10.17 -6.75 13.51
C GLU A 39 9.20 -5.61 13.18
N THR A 40 9.08 -4.65 14.10
CA THR A 40 8.35 -3.42 13.83
C THR A 40 9.12 -2.59 12.81
N ILE A 41 8.40 -2.05 11.83
CA ILE A 41 8.94 -1.10 10.86
C ILE A 41 8.19 0.22 10.96
N TRP A 42 8.80 1.26 10.44
CA TRP A 42 8.20 2.59 10.36
C TRP A 42 8.13 3.02 8.91
N PRO A 43 7.10 2.61 8.14
CA PRO A 43 7.01 3.03 6.76
C PRO A 43 6.93 4.55 6.66
N ALA A 44 7.47 5.05 5.58
CA ALA A 44 7.53 6.46 5.26
C ALA A 44 7.12 6.68 3.81
N VAL A 45 6.49 7.82 3.56
CA VAL A 45 5.90 8.17 2.28
C VAL A 45 6.16 9.63 1.98
N THR A 46 6.58 9.93 0.75
CA THR A 46 6.69 11.30 0.26
C THR A 46 6.14 11.41 -1.17
N PRO A 47 5.28 12.38 -1.48
CA PRO A 47 4.64 13.33 -0.57
C PRO A 47 3.57 12.63 0.31
N GLY A 48 3.46 13.05 1.58
CA GLY A 48 2.88 12.26 2.67
C GLY A 48 1.47 12.66 3.13
N GLU A 49 0.85 13.67 2.52
CA GLU A 49 -0.41 14.28 2.95
C GLU A 49 -1.55 13.25 3.03
N ASN A 50 -1.58 12.33 2.06
CA ASN A 50 -2.58 11.26 1.98
C ASN A 50 -2.18 9.98 2.76
N PHE A 51 -1.04 10.01 3.46
CA PHE A 51 -0.39 8.86 4.10
C PHE A 51 -0.02 9.16 5.56
N ASN A 52 -0.97 9.72 6.33
CA ASN A 52 -0.78 10.11 7.73
C ASN A 52 0.40 11.09 7.96
N GLY A 53 0.60 12.01 7.01
CA GLY A 53 1.69 12.98 7.05
C GLY A 53 3.06 12.37 6.74
N GLY A 54 3.12 11.22 6.05
CA GLY A 54 4.36 10.66 5.50
C GLY A 54 5.15 9.75 6.45
N GLY A 55 4.59 9.36 7.59
CA GLY A 55 5.24 8.41 8.50
C GLY A 55 4.28 7.77 9.49
N PHE A 56 4.40 6.47 9.69
CA PHE A 56 3.59 5.70 10.64
C PHE A 56 4.34 4.44 11.11
N THR A 57 3.82 3.79 12.16
CA THR A 57 4.39 2.56 12.72
C THR A 57 3.56 1.36 12.29
N LEU A 58 4.21 0.28 11.84
CA LEU A 58 3.57 -1.01 11.63
C LEU A 58 4.30 -2.11 12.41
N LYS A 59 3.62 -2.71 13.39
CA LYS A 59 4.09 -3.94 14.06
C LYS A 59 4.02 -5.13 13.09
N PRO A 60 4.71 -6.25 13.41
CA PRO A 60 4.59 -7.46 12.60
C PRO A 60 3.12 -7.84 12.34
N LYS A 61 2.84 -8.19 11.09
CA LYS A 61 1.52 -8.58 10.57
C LYS A 61 0.45 -7.48 10.58
N GLN A 62 0.81 -6.24 10.89
CA GLN A 62 -0.11 -5.12 10.73
C GLN A 62 -0.16 -4.64 9.28
N SER A 63 -1.31 -4.10 8.92
CA SER A 63 -1.52 -3.38 7.67
C SER A 63 -2.25 -2.06 7.93
N VAL A 64 -2.14 -1.15 6.97
CA VAL A 64 -2.87 0.12 6.95
C VAL A 64 -3.29 0.43 5.53
N VAL A 65 -4.43 1.12 5.38
CA VAL A 65 -4.99 1.47 4.08
C VAL A 65 -5.02 2.98 3.93
N PHE A 66 -4.57 3.46 2.78
CA PHE A 66 -4.60 4.86 2.38
C PHE A 66 -5.22 5.00 0.99
N THR A 67 -5.52 6.23 0.62
CA THR A 67 -6.05 6.56 -0.71
C THR A 67 -5.25 7.72 -1.27
N ALA A 68 -4.61 7.52 -2.41
CA ALA A 68 -3.84 8.57 -3.09
C ALA A 68 -4.67 9.17 -4.23
N PRO A 69 -4.62 10.50 -4.41
CA PRO A 69 -5.31 11.14 -5.52
C PRO A 69 -4.70 10.71 -6.86
N VAL A 70 -5.48 10.87 -7.92
CA VAL A 70 -4.96 10.85 -9.30
C VAL A 70 -3.82 11.86 -9.39
N SER A 71 -2.82 11.58 -10.23
CA SER A 71 -1.59 12.38 -10.38
C SER A 71 -0.63 12.38 -9.18
N TRP A 72 -0.87 11.58 -8.14
CA TRP A 72 0.14 11.41 -7.10
C TRP A 72 1.38 10.73 -7.69
N SER A 73 2.54 11.34 -7.47
CA SER A 73 3.84 10.78 -7.82
C SER A 73 4.71 10.84 -6.57
N GLY A 74 5.25 9.70 -6.17
CA GLY A 74 5.87 9.59 -4.86
C GLY A 74 6.51 8.24 -4.60
N ARG A 75 7.03 8.12 -3.38
CA ARG A 75 7.85 6.99 -2.94
C ARG A 75 7.39 6.49 -1.58
N ILE A 76 7.42 5.18 -1.41
CA ILE A 76 7.13 4.48 -0.15
C ILE A 76 8.35 3.63 0.21
N TRP A 77 8.83 3.71 1.45
CA TRP A 77 9.94 2.89 1.94
C TRP A 77 9.76 2.50 3.40
N GLY A 78 10.50 1.50 3.86
CA GLY A 78 10.48 1.04 5.23
C GLY A 78 11.68 1.57 6.01
N ARG A 79 11.47 2.07 7.23
CA ARG A 79 12.54 2.42 8.17
C ARG A 79 12.67 1.38 9.27
N THR A 80 13.89 1.10 9.73
CA THR A 80 14.18 0.09 10.76
C THR A 80 14.96 0.67 11.94
N GLY A 81 14.83 0.01 13.10
CA GLY A 81 15.57 0.38 14.31
C GLY A 81 15.31 1.81 14.78
N CYS A 82 14.07 2.29 14.62
CA CYS A 82 13.73 3.67 14.95
C CYS A 82 13.46 3.88 16.44
N ASN A 83 13.83 5.05 16.93
CA ASN A 83 13.48 5.52 18.27
C ASN A 83 13.02 6.97 18.17
N PHE A 84 11.76 7.23 18.52
CA PHE A 84 11.14 8.55 18.50
C PHE A 84 10.59 8.89 19.87
N ASP A 85 10.75 10.15 20.28
CA ASP A 85 10.13 10.70 21.47
C ASP A 85 8.62 10.95 21.26
N LYS A 86 7.93 11.39 22.31
CA LYS A 86 6.49 11.72 22.28
C LYS A 86 6.12 12.85 21.31
N ASN A 87 7.09 13.67 20.91
CA ASN A 87 6.90 14.77 19.97
C ASN A 87 7.19 14.33 18.52
N GLY A 88 7.60 13.07 18.31
CA GLY A 88 7.98 12.54 17.01
C GLY A 88 9.40 12.89 16.58
N ASN A 89 10.27 13.36 17.49
CA ASN A 89 11.68 13.61 17.19
C ASN A 89 12.51 12.36 17.48
N GLY A 90 13.47 12.05 16.63
CA GLY A 90 14.26 10.84 16.75
C GLY A 90 14.89 10.43 15.43
N SER A 91 15.39 9.19 15.39
CA SER A 91 16.12 8.69 14.23
C SER A 91 15.90 7.19 14.01
N CYS A 92 16.15 6.75 12.78
CA CYS A 92 16.18 5.35 12.39
C CYS A 92 17.59 4.87 12.01
N GLN A 93 17.83 3.56 12.13
CA GLN A 93 19.10 2.95 11.70
C GLN A 93 19.23 2.91 10.18
N THR A 94 18.11 2.69 9.47
CA THR A 94 18.05 2.71 7.99
C THR A 94 16.81 3.45 7.50
N GLY A 95 16.88 4.02 6.31
CA GLY A 95 15.79 4.77 5.69
C GLY A 95 15.40 6.07 6.42
N ASP A 96 16.21 6.55 7.35
CA ASP A 96 15.92 7.72 8.18
C ASP A 96 15.67 8.97 7.32
N CYS A 97 14.65 9.77 7.64
CA CYS A 97 14.27 10.95 6.86
C CYS A 97 14.54 12.27 7.61
N GLY A 98 15.55 12.26 8.49
CA GLY A 98 15.87 13.36 9.38
C GLY A 98 15.29 13.15 10.77
N ASN A 99 15.29 14.22 11.58
CA ASN A 99 14.89 14.16 13.00
C ASN A 99 13.37 14.10 13.23
N SER A 100 12.60 13.51 12.30
CA SER A 100 11.13 13.55 12.30
C SER A 100 10.52 12.19 12.03
N PHE A 101 9.49 11.84 12.80
CA PHE A 101 8.65 10.68 12.59
C PHE A 101 7.92 10.73 11.25
N ARG A 102 7.48 11.93 10.85
CA ARG A 102 6.76 12.22 9.60
C ARG A 102 7.72 12.79 8.56
N CYS A 103 7.88 12.06 7.46
CA CYS A 103 8.88 12.41 6.44
C CYS A 103 8.35 13.46 5.47
N ALA A 104 9.12 14.53 5.28
CA ALA A 104 8.86 15.57 4.28
C ALA A 104 9.71 15.41 3.00
N ALA A 105 10.69 14.50 3.03
CA ALA A 105 11.59 14.19 1.93
C ALA A 105 11.91 12.70 1.92
N SER A 106 12.57 12.23 0.87
CA SER A 106 13.02 10.84 0.74
C SER A 106 13.97 10.45 1.88
N GLY A 107 13.97 9.17 2.24
CA GLY A 107 14.85 8.61 3.26
C GLY A 107 16.32 8.63 2.83
N LYS A 108 17.22 8.66 3.82
CA LYS A 108 18.66 8.44 3.65
C LYS A 108 18.90 7.01 3.18
N THR A 109 19.90 6.87 2.30
CA THR A 109 20.41 5.59 1.85
C THR A 109 21.10 4.82 2.99
N PRO A 110 21.08 3.47 3.00
CA PRO A 110 20.37 2.62 2.06
C PRO A 110 18.87 2.50 2.35
N ALA A 111 18.05 2.52 1.31
CA ALA A 111 16.62 2.25 1.40
C ALA A 111 16.08 1.62 0.11
N SER A 112 15.37 0.49 0.25
CA SER A 112 14.58 -0.05 -0.86
C SER A 112 13.34 0.83 -1.06
N LEU A 113 13.11 1.30 -2.29
CA LEU A 113 12.04 2.24 -2.59
C LEU A 113 10.96 1.57 -3.44
N ALA A 114 9.69 1.79 -3.11
CA ALA A 114 8.57 1.55 -4.02
C ALA A 114 8.14 2.89 -4.61
N GLU A 115 8.27 3.06 -5.91
CA GLU A 115 8.06 4.33 -6.61
C GLU A 115 6.80 4.26 -7.49
N PHE A 116 6.07 5.37 -7.56
CA PHE A 116 4.79 5.45 -8.27
C PHE A 116 4.65 6.79 -8.98
N THR A 117 4.02 6.76 -10.14
CA THR A 117 3.45 7.92 -10.82
C THR A 117 2.06 7.54 -11.31
N LEU A 118 1.03 8.01 -10.61
CA LEU A 118 -0.36 7.66 -10.89
C LEU A 118 -0.90 8.50 -12.05
N ALA A 119 -1.22 7.83 -13.15
CA ALA A 119 -1.61 8.44 -14.42
C ALA A 119 -2.43 7.43 -15.25
N SER A 120 -2.60 7.70 -16.55
CA SER A 120 -3.27 6.78 -17.46
C SER A 120 -2.34 6.37 -18.61
N PRO A 121 -1.57 5.27 -18.47
CA PRO A 121 -1.51 4.32 -17.34
C PRO A 121 -0.66 4.80 -16.15
N ASP A 122 -0.83 4.17 -14.98
CA ASP A 122 0.05 4.35 -13.83
C ASP A 122 1.43 3.74 -14.16
N PHE A 123 2.50 4.34 -13.65
CA PHE A 123 3.86 3.78 -13.66
C PHE A 123 4.28 3.46 -12.24
N TYR A 124 4.89 2.30 -12.02
CA TYR A 124 5.39 1.91 -10.71
C TYR A 124 6.55 0.92 -10.83
N ASP A 125 7.38 0.91 -9.79
CA ASP A 125 8.53 0.03 -9.69
C ASP A 125 8.97 -0.15 -8.23
N VAL A 126 9.93 -1.06 -8.05
CA VAL A 126 10.75 -1.12 -6.85
C VAL A 126 12.18 -0.84 -7.26
N SER A 127 12.83 0.07 -6.54
CA SER A 127 14.15 0.59 -6.85
C SER A 127 15.14 0.38 -5.72
N LEU A 128 16.31 -0.15 -6.10
CA LEU A 128 17.48 -0.34 -5.25
C LEU A 128 18.64 0.59 -5.67
N VAL A 129 18.34 1.61 -6.49
CA VAL A 129 19.31 2.67 -6.86
C VAL A 129 19.87 3.35 -5.63
N ASP A 130 19.01 3.53 -4.62
CA ASP A 130 19.32 4.10 -3.31
C ASP A 130 19.72 3.03 -2.27
N GLY A 131 20.06 1.83 -2.73
CA GLY A 131 20.46 0.70 -1.90
C GLY A 131 19.29 -0.18 -1.45
N PHE A 132 19.58 -1.06 -0.49
CA PHE A 132 18.63 -2.02 0.06
C PHE A 132 18.68 -1.98 1.58
N ASN A 133 17.53 -2.06 2.25
CA ASN A 133 17.47 -2.29 3.70
C ASN A 133 16.44 -3.39 4.05
N LEU A 134 15.29 -3.37 3.40
CA LEU A 134 14.21 -4.34 3.56
C LEU A 134 13.74 -4.89 2.22
N PRO A 135 13.32 -6.16 2.13
CA PRO A 135 12.55 -6.65 0.99
C PRO A 135 11.24 -5.87 0.88
N VAL A 136 10.86 -5.48 -0.34
CA VAL A 136 9.60 -4.78 -0.63
C VAL A 136 9.03 -5.27 -1.95
N VAL A 137 7.71 -5.48 -1.96
CA VAL A 137 6.95 -5.98 -3.11
C VAL A 137 5.76 -5.06 -3.35
N VAL A 138 5.53 -4.71 -4.62
CA VAL A 138 4.36 -3.96 -5.07
C VAL A 138 3.50 -4.87 -5.95
N THR A 139 2.28 -5.12 -5.49
CA THR A 139 1.30 -5.95 -6.17
C THR A 139 0.10 -5.10 -6.59
N PRO A 140 -0.09 -4.87 -7.91
CA PRO A 140 -1.34 -4.31 -8.42
C PRO A 140 -2.50 -5.29 -8.26
N ILE A 141 -3.67 -4.77 -7.93
CA ILE A 141 -4.91 -5.53 -7.74
C ILE A 141 -5.96 -5.02 -8.74
N ASN A 142 -6.60 -5.95 -9.45
CA ASN A 142 -7.69 -5.70 -10.42
C ASN A 142 -7.36 -4.73 -11.57
N GLY A 143 -6.09 -4.42 -11.80
CA GLY A 143 -5.68 -3.56 -12.89
C GLY A 143 -5.75 -4.24 -14.26
N LYS A 144 -5.67 -3.42 -15.31
CA LYS A 144 -5.58 -3.86 -16.71
C LYS A 144 -4.25 -3.42 -17.33
N GLY A 145 -3.69 -4.23 -18.22
CA GLY A 145 -2.41 -3.98 -18.87
C GLY A 145 -1.32 -4.93 -18.38
N ASN A 146 -0.08 -4.45 -18.29
CA ASN A 146 1.04 -5.26 -17.83
C ASN A 146 0.84 -5.71 -16.38
N CYS A 147 0.60 -4.76 -15.46
CA CYS A 147 0.22 -5.01 -14.06
C CYS A 147 1.06 -6.09 -13.35
N SER A 148 2.33 -6.22 -13.75
CA SER A 148 3.25 -7.20 -13.19
C SER A 148 3.63 -6.84 -11.76
N ILE A 149 3.95 -7.85 -10.96
CA ILE A 149 4.38 -7.66 -9.57
C ILE A 149 5.84 -7.19 -9.57
N ALA A 150 6.06 -5.97 -9.09
CA ALA A 150 7.40 -5.39 -8.92
C ALA A 150 7.95 -5.77 -7.54
N GLY A 151 9.27 -5.90 -7.41
CA GLY A 151 9.84 -6.06 -6.08
C GLY A 151 11.17 -6.77 -5.97
N CYS A 152 11.63 -6.73 -4.73
CA CYS A 152 12.79 -7.43 -4.21
C CYS A 152 12.30 -8.28 -3.05
N ASP A 153 12.00 -9.56 -3.31
CA ASP A 153 11.48 -10.51 -2.32
C ASP A 153 12.57 -11.32 -1.58
N SER A 154 13.83 -11.11 -1.94
CA SER A 154 15.00 -11.70 -1.28
C SER A 154 15.61 -10.73 -0.26
N ASP A 155 16.13 -11.24 0.86
CA ASP A 155 16.96 -10.44 1.77
C ASP A 155 18.39 -10.34 1.21
N LEU A 156 18.78 -9.15 0.77
CA LEU A 156 20.10 -8.83 0.21
C LEU A 156 21.17 -8.61 1.28
N ASN A 157 20.78 -8.36 2.54
CA ASN A 157 21.73 -8.03 3.61
C ASN A 157 22.80 -9.13 3.86
N PRO A 158 22.47 -10.44 3.84
CA PRO A 158 23.46 -11.50 4.09
C PRO A 158 24.54 -11.63 3.02
N SER A 159 24.24 -11.25 1.77
CA SER A 159 25.16 -11.34 0.63
C SER A 159 25.74 -9.99 0.20
N CYS A 160 25.44 -8.92 0.95
CA CYS A 160 25.92 -7.58 0.68
C CYS A 160 27.47 -7.53 0.72
N PRO A 161 28.14 -7.02 -0.32
CA PRO A 161 29.58 -6.79 -0.31
C PRO A 161 30.00 -5.95 0.91
N SER A 162 31.16 -6.25 1.49
CA SER A 162 31.58 -5.65 2.76
C SER A 162 31.74 -4.14 2.65
N GLU A 163 32.23 -3.65 1.51
CA GLU A 163 32.39 -2.24 1.17
C GLU A 163 31.06 -1.49 1.02
N LEU A 164 29.95 -2.19 0.78
CA LEU A 164 28.60 -1.63 0.68
C LEU A 164 27.79 -1.79 1.99
N SER A 165 28.28 -2.58 2.93
CA SER A 165 27.50 -3.00 4.10
C SER A 165 27.35 -1.88 5.14
N VAL A 166 26.12 -1.67 5.61
CA VAL A 166 25.82 -0.90 6.83
C VAL A 166 25.62 -1.90 7.97
N LYS A 167 26.38 -1.74 9.05
CA LYS A 167 26.34 -2.67 10.19
C LYS A 167 25.79 -2.00 11.44
N SER A 168 24.98 -2.73 12.19
CA SER A 168 24.54 -2.39 13.53
C SER A 168 24.67 -3.63 14.41
N ASN A 169 25.33 -3.51 15.56
CA ASN A 169 25.60 -4.62 16.49
C ASN A 169 26.21 -5.86 15.80
N GLY A 170 27.13 -5.66 14.86
CA GLY A 170 27.80 -6.73 14.12
C GLY A 170 26.98 -7.38 13.00
N LYS A 171 25.69 -7.03 12.84
CA LYS A 171 24.80 -7.52 11.77
C LYS A 171 24.70 -6.49 10.65
N VAL A 172 24.69 -6.95 9.39
CA VAL A 172 24.37 -6.09 8.24
C VAL A 172 22.88 -5.75 8.29
N VAL A 173 22.57 -4.46 8.39
CA VAL A 173 21.19 -3.93 8.47
C VAL A 173 20.75 -3.22 7.18
N GLY A 174 21.69 -2.98 6.27
CA GLY A 174 21.44 -2.41 4.96
C GLY A 174 22.64 -2.59 4.04
N CYS A 175 22.39 -2.46 2.74
CA CYS A 175 23.38 -2.53 1.67
C CYS A 175 23.29 -1.26 0.82
N ARG A 176 24.32 -0.41 0.89
CA ARG A 176 24.42 0.82 0.10
C ARG A 176 24.58 0.48 -1.37
N SER A 177 24.14 1.38 -2.25
CA SER A 177 24.46 1.24 -3.67
C SER A 177 25.91 1.67 -3.95
N ALA A 178 26.44 1.27 -5.09
CA ALA A 178 27.77 1.69 -5.51
C ALA A 178 27.85 3.23 -5.71
N CYS A 179 26.79 3.86 -6.19
CA CYS A 179 26.73 5.31 -6.31
C CYS A 179 26.90 5.98 -4.95
N ASP A 180 26.19 5.50 -3.93
CA ASP A 180 26.22 6.04 -2.58
C ASP A 180 27.60 5.89 -1.91
N VAL A 181 28.32 4.80 -2.18
CA VAL A 181 29.64 4.54 -1.58
C VAL A 181 30.77 5.24 -2.34
N PHE A 182 30.80 5.11 -3.66
CA PHE A 182 31.94 5.56 -4.47
C PHE A 182 31.74 6.94 -5.09
N ASN A 183 30.49 7.39 -5.24
CA ASN A 183 30.11 8.70 -5.77
C ASN A 183 30.79 9.07 -7.11
N THR A 184 31.08 8.08 -7.95
CA THR A 184 31.63 8.30 -9.29
C THR A 184 30.50 8.50 -10.29
N ASP A 185 30.80 9.22 -11.37
CA ASP A 185 29.82 9.47 -12.43
C ASP A 185 29.37 8.20 -13.13
N GLU A 186 30.22 7.17 -13.20
CA GLU A 186 29.88 5.85 -13.73
C GLU A 186 28.83 5.14 -12.87
N TYR A 187 29.03 5.07 -11.55
CA TYR A 187 28.06 4.40 -10.68
C TYR A 187 26.76 5.18 -10.50
N CYS A 188 26.84 6.51 -10.56
CA CYS A 188 25.69 7.41 -10.40
C CYS A 188 25.02 7.78 -11.73
N CYS A 189 25.52 7.28 -12.86
CA CYS A 189 25.06 7.63 -14.21
C CYS A 189 24.94 9.14 -14.46
N ARG A 190 26.00 9.91 -14.14
CA ARG A 190 26.04 11.38 -14.30
C ARG A 190 26.98 11.78 -15.43
N GLY A 191 26.88 13.03 -15.88
CA GLY A 191 27.79 13.59 -16.88
C GLY A 191 27.80 12.76 -18.16
N LEU A 192 28.97 12.25 -18.55
CA LEU A 192 29.13 11.41 -19.76
C LEU A 192 28.36 10.09 -19.67
N TYR A 193 28.07 9.61 -18.46
CA TYR A 193 27.27 8.42 -18.20
C TYR A 193 25.77 8.76 -18.03
N GLY A 194 25.33 9.99 -18.31
CA GLY A 194 23.93 10.44 -18.20
C GLY A 194 22.98 9.88 -19.27
N ASN A 195 23.25 8.69 -19.79
CA ASN A 195 22.40 8.01 -20.76
C ASN A 195 22.59 6.48 -20.69
N PRO A 196 21.55 5.69 -21.02
CA PRO A 196 21.58 4.23 -20.92
C PRO A 196 22.58 3.56 -21.89
N ARG A 197 23.06 4.25 -22.92
CA ARG A 197 24.06 3.69 -23.84
C ARG A 197 25.45 3.65 -23.20
N VAL A 198 25.76 4.59 -22.30
CA VAL A 198 27.08 4.70 -21.67
C VAL A 198 27.08 4.18 -20.23
N CYS A 199 26.03 4.43 -19.44
CA CYS A 199 25.92 3.84 -18.11
C CYS A 199 25.50 2.37 -18.22
N GLN A 200 26.48 1.46 -18.18
CA GLN A 200 26.24 0.02 -18.29
C GLN A 200 26.18 -0.65 -16.91
N PRO A 201 25.54 -1.82 -16.79
CA PRO A 201 25.51 -2.58 -15.54
C PRO A 201 26.92 -2.92 -15.03
N THR A 202 27.18 -2.61 -13.76
CA THR A 202 28.47 -2.84 -13.09
C THR A 202 28.45 -4.14 -12.27
N TYR A 203 29.59 -4.50 -11.69
CA TYR A 203 29.67 -5.64 -10.75
C TYR A 203 28.64 -5.52 -9.62
N TYR A 204 28.47 -4.32 -9.07
CA TYR A 204 27.56 -4.07 -7.95
C TYR A 204 26.10 -4.09 -8.38
N SER A 205 25.72 -3.42 -9.47
CA SER A 205 24.32 -3.44 -9.90
C SER A 205 23.88 -4.84 -10.34
N LYS A 206 24.76 -5.63 -10.97
CA LYS A 206 24.48 -7.03 -11.30
C LYS A 206 24.18 -7.88 -10.06
N LYS A 207 24.92 -7.71 -8.95
CA LYS A 207 24.61 -8.40 -7.68
C LYS A 207 23.21 -8.07 -7.15
N PHE A 208 22.83 -6.80 -7.21
CA PHE A 208 21.50 -6.36 -6.78
C PHE A 208 20.43 -6.95 -7.70
N LYS A 209 20.66 -6.97 -9.02
CA LYS A 209 19.74 -7.54 -10.01
C LYS A 209 19.58 -9.06 -9.88
N GLU A 210 20.66 -9.77 -9.61
CA GLU A 210 20.65 -11.22 -9.40
C GLU A 210 19.76 -11.62 -8.21
N ALA A 211 19.83 -10.86 -7.12
CA ALA A 211 18.98 -11.10 -5.96
C ALA A 211 17.53 -10.68 -6.19
N CYS A 212 17.33 -9.60 -6.94
CA CYS A 212 16.05 -8.92 -7.11
C CYS A 212 15.80 -8.58 -8.59
N PRO A 213 15.45 -9.58 -9.42
CA PRO A 213 15.35 -9.42 -10.87
C PRO A 213 14.17 -8.52 -11.30
N ALA A 214 13.16 -8.36 -10.43
CA ALA A 214 11.99 -7.51 -10.67
C ALA A 214 12.09 -6.13 -9.98
N ALA A 215 13.31 -5.70 -9.65
CA ALA A 215 13.62 -4.38 -9.12
C ALA A 215 14.68 -3.68 -9.99
N TYR A 216 14.69 -2.34 -9.97
CA TYR A 216 15.77 -1.52 -10.48
C TYR A 216 17.04 -1.72 -9.63
N SER A 217 18.15 -1.98 -10.28
CA SER A 217 19.46 -2.16 -9.64
C SER A 217 20.41 -0.96 -9.81
N TYR A 218 20.14 -0.09 -10.78
CA TYR A 218 20.85 1.17 -11.04
C TYR A 218 19.99 2.11 -11.91
N ALA A 219 20.40 3.37 -12.10
CA ALA A 219 19.54 4.42 -12.66
C ALA A 219 19.02 4.15 -14.08
N TYR A 220 19.75 3.40 -14.90
CA TYR A 220 19.37 3.05 -16.28
C TYR A 220 19.15 1.55 -16.46
N ASP A 221 18.72 0.84 -15.40
CA ASP A 221 18.35 -0.57 -15.51
C ASP A 221 17.27 -0.79 -16.57
N ASP A 222 17.22 -2.01 -17.08
CA ASP A 222 16.41 -2.39 -18.23
C ASP A 222 14.92 -2.02 -18.02
N PRO A 223 14.20 -1.57 -19.08
CA PRO A 223 12.78 -1.22 -19.04
C PRO A 223 11.85 -2.28 -18.45
N THR A 224 12.30 -3.54 -18.34
CA THR A 224 11.65 -4.61 -17.56
C THR A 224 11.44 -4.31 -16.08
N SER A 225 12.01 -3.20 -15.57
CA SER A 225 11.93 -2.79 -14.17
C SER A 225 10.89 -1.69 -13.91
N VAL A 226 10.32 -1.06 -14.95
CA VAL A 226 9.11 -0.20 -14.84
C VAL A 226 7.90 -0.97 -15.31
N PHE A 227 6.86 -0.95 -14.50
CA PHE A 227 5.60 -1.58 -14.85
C PHE A 227 4.51 -0.54 -15.02
N THR A 228 3.59 -0.84 -15.94
CA THR A 228 2.42 -0.01 -16.19
C THR A 228 1.15 -0.76 -15.86
N CYS A 229 0.18 -0.05 -15.30
CA CYS A 229 -1.11 -0.64 -14.96
C CYS A 229 -2.21 0.42 -14.96
N THR A 230 -3.40 0.08 -15.45
CA THR A 230 -4.54 1.00 -15.52
C THR A 230 -5.63 0.57 -14.55
N GLY A 231 -6.16 1.51 -13.76
CA GLY A 231 -7.35 1.29 -12.93
C GLY A 231 -7.17 0.23 -11.84
N THR A 232 -6.02 0.24 -11.17
CA THR A 232 -5.62 -0.76 -10.18
C THR A 232 -5.62 -0.20 -8.76
N ASP A 233 -5.65 -1.04 -7.74
CA ASP A 233 -5.19 -0.67 -6.39
C ASP A 233 -3.83 -1.31 -6.13
N TYR A 234 -3.08 -0.80 -5.15
CA TYR A 234 -1.75 -1.29 -4.85
C TYR A 234 -1.67 -1.90 -3.44
N VAL A 235 -1.02 -3.06 -3.35
CA VAL A 235 -0.50 -3.57 -2.08
C VAL A 235 1.01 -3.40 -2.07
N VAL A 236 1.53 -2.72 -1.05
CA VAL A 236 2.96 -2.58 -0.78
C VAL A 236 3.29 -3.41 0.45
N ALA A 237 4.01 -4.51 0.28
CA ALA A 237 4.29 -5.46 1.35
C ALA A 237 5.80 -5.56 1.63
N PHE A 238 6.18 -5.30 2.89
CA PHE A 238 7.56 -5.43 3.36
C PHE A 238 7.83 -6.84 3.86
N CYS A 239 9.00 -7.39 3.52
CA CYS A 239 9.41 -8.77 3.85
C CYS A 239 8.42 -9.86 3.38
N SER A 240 7.77 -9.63 2.23
CA SER A 240 6.82 -10.55 1.62
C SER A 240 7.37 -11.15 0.33
N SER A 241 6.76 -12.24 -0.15
CA SER A 241 7.14 -12.87 -1.43
C SER A 241 6.22 -12.44 -2.56
N ARG A 242 6.77 -12.28 -3.78
CA ARG A 242 5.96 -12.04 -4.99
C ARG A 242 5.00 -13.19 -5.30
N LYS A 243 5.21 -14.38 -4.73
CA LYS A 243 4.32 -15.55 -4.86
C LYS A 243 3.23 -15.59 -3.79
N GLN A 244 3.31 -14.75 -2.77
CA GLN A 244 2.36 -14.74 -1.67
C GLN A 244 1.07 -14.02 -2.10
N PRO A 245 -0.11 -14.65 -1.89
CA PRO A 245 -1.38 -13.96 -2.08
C PRO A 245 -1.50 -12.75 -1.17
N VAL A 246 -1.98 -11.65 -1.73
CA VAL A 246 -2.28 -10.43 -0.96
C VAL A 246 -3.67 -9.93 -1.30
N CYS A 247 -4.27 -9.24 -0.34
CA CYS A 247 -5.60 -8.68 -0.48
C CYS A 247 -5.64 -7.21 -0.04
N THR A 248 -6.54 -6.46 -0.64
CA THR A 248 -6.85 -5.06 -0.32
C THR A 248 -8.35 -4.89 -0.16
N TYR A 249 -8.77 -3.92 0.66
CA TYR A 249 -10.16 -3.55 0.81
C TYR A 249 -10.48 -2.31 -0.03
N HIS A 250 -11.41 -2.44 -0.97
CA HIS A 250 -11.89 -1.33 -1.80
C HIS A 250 -13.42 -1.38 -1.89
N ASN A 251 -14.09 -0.25 -1.66
CA ASN A 251 -15.55 -0.13 -1.74
C ASN A 251 -16.31 -1.19 -0.92
N LYS A 252 -15.84 -1.42 0.32
CA LYS A 252 -16.41 -2.41 1.25
C LYS A 252 -16.30 -3.86 0.79
N LYS A 253 -15.46 -4.15 -0.21
CA LYS A 253 -15.18 -5.49 -0.71
C LYS A 253 -13.71 -5.84 -0.52
N LEU A 254 -13.45 -7.05 -0.02
CA LEU A 254 -12.11 -7.63 0.00
C LEU A 254 -11.79 -8.17 -1.40
N VAL A 255 -10.63 -7.80 -1.93
CA VAL A 255 -10.15 -8.18 -3.26
C VAL A 255 -8.74 -8.72 -3.13
N CYS A 256 -8.44 -9.87 -3.75
CA CYS A 256 -7.13 -10.52 -3.69
C CYS A 256 -6.58 -10.80 -5.09
N ASN A 257 -5.26 -10.94 -5.25
CA ASN A 257 -4.62 -11.19 -6.55
C ASN A 257 -4.67 -12.65 -7.06
N THR A 258 -5.45 -13.53 -6.43
CA THR A 258 -5.39 -14.97 -6.74
C THR A 258 -6.11 -15.33 -8.04
N ASN A 259 -5.39 -16.01 -8.93
CA ASN A 259 -5.99 -16.73 -10.06
C ASN A 259 -6.78 -17.95 -9.54
N GLY A 260 -8.09 -17.81 -9.36
CA GLY A 260 -9.05 -18.92 -9.35
C GLY A 260 -8.96 -19.97 -8.21
N SER A 261 -7.97 -19.96 -7.33
CA SER A 261 -7.99 -20.78 -6.13
C SER A 261 -8.84 -20.10 -5.07
N LYS A 262 -9.93 -20.77 -4.69
CA LYS A 262 -10.85 -20.43 -3.60
C LYS A 262 -10.10 -19.65 -2.52
N VAL A 263 -10.55 -18.43 -2.24
CA VAL A 263 -10.25 -17.76 -0.97
C VAL A 263 -10.63 -18.77 0.10
N ALA A 264 -9.64 -19.45 0.68
CA ALA A 264 -9.86 -20.16 1.91
C ALA A 264 -10.45 -19.09 2.83
N HIS A 265 -11.60 -19.38 3.44
CA HIS A 265 -12.14 -18.56 4.51
C HIS A 265 -11.17 -18.62 5.71
N THR A 266 -9.98 -18.05 5.56
CA THR A 266 -9.11 -17.69 6.65
C THR A 266 -9.78 -16.51 7.34
N GLN A 267 -9.98 -16.68 8.63
CA GLN A 267 -10.86 -15.85 9.43
C GLN A 267 -10.51 -14.36 9.27
N ILE A 268 -11.56 -13.53 9.22
CA ILE A 268 -11.48 -12.05 9.24
C ILE A 268 -10.66 -11.51 10.45
N GLN A 269 -10.32 -12.39 11.41
CA GLN A 269 -9.49 -12.09 12.58
C GLN A 269 -8.06 -11.63 12.23
N ASP A 270 -7.52 -12.00 11.07
CA ASP A 270 -6.14 -11.64 10.71
C ASP A 270 -5.97 -10.19 10.22
N PHE A 271 -7.06 -9.46 9.96
CA PHE A 271 -7.02 -8.10 9.38
C PHE A 271 -7.22 -6.95 10.37
N PHE A 272 -7.51 -7.22 11.66
CA PHE A 272 -7.80 -6.16 12.64
C PHE A 272 -7.16 -6.42 14.03
N PRO A 273 -5.84 -6.20 14.21
CA PRO A 273 -5.18 -6.41 15.49
C PRO A 273 -5.43 -5.31 16.55
N ALA A 274 -6.39 -4.40 16.33
CA ALA A 274 -6.61 -3.22 17.18
C ALA A 274 -7.98 -3.20 17.89
N TRP A 275 -8.43 -4.32 18.46
CA TRP A 275 -9.69 -4.35 19.23
C TRP A 275 -9.63 -5.20 20.52
N HIS A 276 -8.51 -5.15 21.25
CA HIS A 276 -8.36 -5.89 22.51
C HIS A 276 -8.90 -5.21 23.78
N HIS A 277 -9.61 -4.09 23.69
CA HIS A 277 -10.31 -3.52 24.85
C HIS A 277 -11.66 -2.91 24.48
N ILE A 278 -12.69 -3.74 24.26
CA ILE A 278 -14.08 -3.31 24.46
C ILE A 278 -14.53 -3.87 25.81
N ASN A 279 -14.62 -3.00 26.82
CA ASN A 279 -15.41 -3.30 28.02
C ASN A 279 -16.89 -3.27 27.62
N ILE A 280 -17.49 -4.43 27.38
CA ILE A 280 -18.94 -4.53 27.17
C ILE A 280 -19.62 -4.36 28.52
N LYS A 281 -20.09 -3.15 28.84
CA LYS A 281 -21.15 -2.97 29.84
C LYS A 281 -22.44 -3.52 29.24
N LEU A 282 -22.86 -4.70 29.71
CA LEU A 282 -24.16 -5.26 29.42
C LEU A 282 -25.24 -4.32 29.97
N PHE A 283 -26.02 -3.69 29.09
CA PHE A 283 -27.20 -2.93 29.50
C PHE A 283 -28.26 -3.90 30.03
N HIS A 284 -28.78 -3.59 31.22
CA HIS A 284 -29.81 -4.34 31.92
C HIS A 284 -31.06 -4.54 31.05
N GLY A 285 -31.28 -5.80 30.66
CA GLY A 285 -32.53 -6.29 30.09
C GLY A 285 -32.71 -7.74 30.49
N SER A 286 -33.19 -7.96 31.71
CA SER A 286 -33.73 -9.22 32.25
C SER A 286 -33.05 -10.52 31.79
N LEU A 287 -31.91 -10.86 32.41
CA LEU A 287 -31.39 -12.23 32.42
C LEU A 287 -31.97 -12.97 33.64
N PRO A 288 -32.53 -14.19 33.49
CA PRO A 288 -32.77 -15.07 34.63
C PRO A 288 -31.44 -15.46 35.27
N HIS A 289 -31.42 -15.67 36.58
CA HIS A 289 -30.26 -16.12 37.35
C HIS A 289 -29.54 -17.32 36.69
N TRP A 290 -28.33 -17.10 36.16
CA TRP A 290 -27.43 -18.15 35.73
C TRP A 290 -25.99 -17.80 36.15
N GLY A 291 -25.46 -18.56 37.12
CA GLY A 291 -24.09 -18.48 37.60
C GLY A 291 -23.05 -18.99 36.59
N GLN A 292 -21.80 -18.65 36.89
CA GLN A 292 -20.54 -18.87 36.16
C GLN A 292 -20.46 -20.16 35.32
N GLU A 293 -20.29 -19.97 34.01
CA GLU A 293 -19.35 -20.57 33.05
C GLU A 293 -19.99 -20.52 31.66
N VAL A 294 -19.54 -19.59 30.81
CA VAL A 294 -19.96 -19.46 29.41
C VAL A 294 -18.71 -19.49 28.56
N SER A 295 -18.54 -20.53 27.74
CA SER A 295 -17.50 -20.60 26.71
C SER A 295 -17.94 -19.73 25.52
N LEU A 296 -17.06 -18.82 25.08
CA LEU A 296 -17.30 -17.90 23.99
C LEU A 296 -16.46 -18.32 22.77
N ASP A 297 -17.12 -18.81 21.73
CA ASP A 297 -16.52 -19.20 20.45
C ASP A 297 -16.80 -18.13 19.36
N PRO A 298 -16.00 -18.04 18.28
CA PRO A 298 -15.73 -16.79 17.57
C PRO A 298 -16.93 -16.18 16.83
N TRP A 299 -16.95 -14.85 16.87
CA TRP A 299 -17.94 -13.95 16.30
C TRP A 299 -18.02 -14.04 14.77
N TYR A 300 -19.24 -13.94 14.21
CA TYR A 300 -19.44 -13.68 12.79
C TYR A 300 -20.46 -12.55 12.57
N ILE A 301 -20.24 -11.77 11.52
CA ILE A 301 -21.08 -10.64 11.14
C ILE A 301 -21.99 -11.09 10.00
N THR A 302 -23.30 -10.97 10.20
CA THR A 302 -24.28 -11.24 9.14
C THR A 302 -24.81 -9.93 8.58
N ASN A 303 -24.77 -9.78 7.26
CA ASN A 303 -25.50 -8.71 6.57
C ASN A 303 -26.92 -9.22 6.31
N LYS A 304 -27.92 -8.56 6.90
CA LYS A 304 -29.33 -8.91 6.64
C LYS A 304 -29.94 -8.03 5.56
N ASP A 305 -29.49 -6.77 5.46
CA ASP A 305 -29.80 -5.80 4.40
C ASP A 305 -28.70 -4.72 4.35
N GLU A 306 -28.46 -4.11 3.18
CA GLU A 306 -27.32 -3.22 2.81
C GLU A 306 -27.02 -2.01 3.74
N ARG A 307 -27.83 -1.79 4.79
CA ARG A 307 -27.68 -0.69 5.76
C ARG A 307 -27.68 -1.13 7.23
N LYS A 308 -27.88 -2.42 7.51
CA LYS A 308 -27.95 -2.96 8.87
C LYS A 308 -27.03 -4.16 9.03
N TRP A 309 -26.04 -4.01 9.90
CA TRP A 309 -25.16 -5.09 10.31
C TRP A 309 -25.60 -5.60 11.68
N THR A 310 -25.76 -6.91 11.80
CA THR A 310 -26.06 -7.56 13.07
C THR A 310 -24.83 -8.30 13.56
N VAL A 311 -24.30 -7.90 14.71
CA VAL A 311 -23.27 -8.65 15.42
C VAL A 311 -23.95 -9.79 16.17
N ARG A 312 -23.58 -11.02 15.84
CA ARG A 312 -24.19 -12.22 16.42
C ARG A 312 -23.16 -13.03 17.18
N MET A 313 -23.58 -13.58 18.31
CA MET A 313 -22.83 -14.56 19.09
C MET A 313 -23.56 -15.89 19.05
N LEU A 314 -22.80 -16.97 18.92
CA LEU A 314 -23.29 -18.30 19.23
C LEU A 314 -22.93 -18.64 20.68
N VAL A 315 -23.94 -18.99 21.46
CA VAL A 315 -23.76 -19.49 22.82
C VAL A 315 -24.14 -20.95 22.84
N HIS A 316 -23.25 -21.78 23.38
CA HIS A 316 -23.44 -23.22 23.48
C HIS A 316 -23.63 -23.67 24.93
N ARG A 317 -24.64 -24.52 25.19
CA ARG A 317 -24.79 -25.22 26.48
C ARG A 317 -25.55 -26.53 26.30
N LYS A 318 -25.01 -27.63 26.84
CA LYS A 318 -25.61 -29.00 26.81
C LYS A 318 -26.03 -29.46 25.40
N ASN A 319 -25.13 -29.35 24.42
CA ASN A 319 -25.37 -29.75 23.02
C ASN A 319 -26.52 -28.99 22.33
N LYS A 320 -26.91 -27.81 22.85
CA LYS A 320 -27.83 -26.90 22.19
C LYS A 320 -27.13 -25.58 21.89
N TRP A 321 -27.26 -25.15 20.63
CA TRP A 321 -26.76 -23.88 20.13
C TRP A 321 -27.88 -22.85 20.17
N LYS A 322 -27.56 -21.63 20.64
CA LYS A 322 -28.48 -20.50 20.57
C LYS A 322 -27.75 -19.28 20.02
N GLU A 323 -28.36 -18.64 19.04
CA GLU A 323 -27.86 -17.40 18.45
C GLU A 323 -28.40 -16.20 19.25
N LEU A 324 -27.51 -15.28 19.61
CA LEU A 324 -27.83 -14.03 20.29
C LEU A 324 -27.40 -12.86 19.42
N VAL A 325 -28.30 -11.90 19.24
CA VAL A 325 -27.99 -10.61 18.60
C VAL A 325 -27.46 -9.67 19.67
N VAL A 326 -26.23 -9.18 19.49
CA VAL A 326 -25.52 -8.38 20.51
C VAL A 326 -25.52 -6.90 20.16
N GLN A 327 -25.50 -6.57 18.87
CA GLN A 327 -25.53 -5.17 18.42
C GLN A 327 -26.09 -5.06 17.00
N GLU A 328 -26.96 -4.06 16.79
CA GLU A 328 -27.31 -3.57 15.45
C GLU A 328 -26.48 -2.31 15.14
N ILE A 329 -25.77 -2.32 14.01
CA ILE A 329 -25.03 -1.17 13.50
C ILE A 329 -25.78 -0.65 12.27
N ILE A 330 -26.30 0.58 12.38
CA ILE A 330 -26.96 1.31 11.29
C ILE A 330 -25.97 2.36 10.79
N MET A 331 -25.50 2.26 9.55
CA MET A 331 -24.70 3.32 8.93
C MET A 331 -25.63 4.28 8.16
N LEU A 332 -25.64 5.55 8.57
CA LEU A 332 -26.25 6.63 7.81
C LEU A 332 -25.29 7.06 6.69
N SER A 333 -25.64 6.76 5.44
CA SER A 333 -24.99 7.37 4.28
C SER A 333 -25.62 8.75 4.04
N ARG A 334 -24.84 9.81 4.17
CA ARG A 334 -25.16 11.10 3.55
C ARG A 334 -24.15 11.36 2.43
N CYS A 335 -24.59 11.13 1.20
CA CYS A 335 -24.11 11.87 0.04
C CYS A 335 -25.16 12.97 -0.19
N ASP A 336 -24.97 14.14 0.41
CA ASP A 336 -25.70 15.33 -0.01
C ASP A 336 -24.73 16.21 -0.81
N THR A 337 -25.13 16.44 -2.04
CA THR A 337 -24.54 17.38 -3.01
C THR A 337 -24.51 18.78 -2.43
N ALA A 338 -23.33 19.40 -2.36
CA ALA A 338 -23.19 20.84 -2.22
C ALA A 338 -22.35 21.38 -3.38
N THR A 339 -23.02 21.69 -4.48
CA THR A 339 -22.59 22.76 -5.39
C THR A 339 -22.82 24.10 -4.69
N PRO A 340 -21.83 25.01 -4.63
CA PRO A 340 -22.10 26.39 -4.24
C PRO A 340 -22.73 27.10 -5.45
N GLN A 341 -24.01 27.48 -5.35
CA GLN A 341 -24.53 28.57 -6.17
C GLN A 341 -24.26 29.89 -5.43
N ILE A 342 -23.50 30.75 -6.10
CA ILE A 342 -23.44 32.18 -5.86
C ILE A 342 -24.58 32.78 -6.70
N ASP A 343 -25.64 33.20 -6.03
CA ASP A 343 -26.28 34.53 -6.11
C ASP A 343 -27.49 34.58 -5.17
#